data_AF-A0AA43IJQ0-F1
#
_entry.id   AF-A0AA43IJQ0-F1
#
_cell.length_a   1.000
_cell.length_b   1.000
_cell.length_c   1.000
_cell.angle_alpha   90.00
_cell.angle_beta   90.00
_cell.angle_gamma   90.00
#
_symmetry.space_group_name_H-M   'P 1'
#
loop_
_entity.id
_entity.type
_entity.pdbx_description
1 polymer ?
#
loop_
_entity_poly.entity_id
_entity_poly.type
_entity_poly.pdbx_seq_one_letter_code
_entity_poly.pdbx_strand_id
1 'polypeptide(L)' 'MRKHSRKKFLFAGLSLAVIASLFTWKKKPEQEQKKTIKFLTQDGNLVEIDADRLPAAKRTASKADVQHW' A
#
# COMPACT_ATOMS: atom_id res chain seq x y z
N MET A 1 9.09 -4.90 52.72
CA MET A 1 9.73 -4.48 51.45
C MET A 1 9.76 -5.64 50.46
N ARG A 2 8.97 -5.58 49.38
CA ARG A 2 8.94 -6.66 48.37
C ARG A 2 10.28 -6.67 47.62
N LYS A 3 11.06 -7.76 47.77
CA LYS A 3 12.32 -7.95 47.06
C LYS A 3 12.00 -8.11 45.57
N HIS A 4 12.16 -7.03 44.80
CA HIS A 4 12.07 -7.08 43.35
C HIS A 4 13.17 -7.98 42.81
N SER A 5 12.78 -9.17 42.37
CA SER A 5 13.70 -10.15 41.78
C SER A 5 13.99 -9.74 40.34
N ARG A 6 15.26 -9.43 40.06
CA ARG A 6 15.76 -9.05 38.72
C ARG A 6 15.37 -10.07 37.65
N LYS A 7 15.26 -11.35 38.02
CA LYS A 7 14.80 -12.43 37.13
C LYS A 7 13.36 -12.23 36.66
N LYS A 8 12.46 -11.75 37.54
CA LYS A 8 11.06 -11.47 37.17
C LYS A 8 10.94 -10.30 36.19
N PHE A 9 11.83 -9.31 36.28
CA PHE A 9 11.89 -8.20 35.34
C PHE A 9 12.37 -8.67 33.95
N LEU A 10 13.39 -9.51 33.90
CA LEU A 10 13.88 -10.08 32.63
C LEU A 10 12.83 -10.98 31.96
N PHE A 11 12.15 -11.85 32.71
CA PHE A 11 11.07 -12.67 32.16
C PHE A 11 9.87 -11.84 31.68
N ALA A 12 9.47 -10.80 32.42
CA ALA A 12 8.40 -9.91 32.00
C ALA A 12 8.79 -9.07 30.75
N GLY A 13 10.04 -8.61 30.67
CA GLY A 13 10.56 -7.90 29.50
C GLY A 13 10.60 -8.78 28.24
N LEU A 14 11.05 -10.04 28.40
CA LEU A 14 11.07 -11.03 27.31
C LEU A 14 9.65 -11.37 26.83
N SER A 15 8.67 -11.55 27.72
CA SER A 15 7.30 -11.85 27.31
C SER A 15 6.66 -10.67 26.55
N LEU A 16 6.93 -9.44 26.97
CA LEU A 16 6.40 -8.26 26.31
C LEU A 16 6.98 -8.07 24.90
N ALA A 17 8.28 -8.32 24.73
CA ALA A 17 8.96 -8.19 23.45
C ALA A 17 8.46 -9.21 22.40
N VAL A 18 8.14 -10.45 22.82
CA VAL A 18 7.57 -11.48 21.93
C VAL A 18 6.15 -11.11 21.48
N ILE A 19 5.33 -10.55 22.37
CA ILE A 19 3.98 -10.10 22.01
C ILE A 19 4.04 -8.89 21.07
N ALA A 20 4.94 -7.93 21.35
CA ALA A 20 5.13 -6.76 20.51
C ALA A 20 5.63 -7.14 19.10
N SER A 21 6.56 -8.09 18.98
CA SER A 21 7.08 -8.52 17.68
C SER A 21 6.02 -9.21 16.81
N LEU A 22 5.10 -9.98 17.41
CA LEU A 22 3.95 -10.56 16.71
C LEU A 22 2.98 -9.50 16.17
N PHE A 23 2.76 -8.41 16.93
CA PHE A 23 1.89 -7.30 16.50
C PHE A 23 2.55 -6.38 15.47
N THR A 24 3.86 -6.16 15.55
CA THR A 24 4.58 -5.31 14.60
C THR A 24 4.87 -6.01 13.28
N TRP A 25 4.98 -7.35 13.25
CA TRP A 25 5.23 -8.11 12.02
C TRP A 25 4.10 -7.96 10.99
N LYS A 26 2.85 -7.76 11.44
CA LYS A 26 1.72 -7.56 10.52
C LYS A 26 1.66 -6.16 9.91
N LYS A 27 2.45 -5.19 10.38
CA LYS A 27 2.54 -3.86 9.77
C LYS A 27 3.66 -3.85 8.75
N LYS A 28 3.48 -4.57 7.64
CA LYS A 28 4.11 -4.11 6.39
C LYS A 28 3.47 -2.75 6.10
N PRO A 29 4.23 -1.68 5.79
CA PRO A 29 3.62 -0.51 5.17
C PRO A 29 2.89 -1.07 3.95
N GLU A 30 1.57 -0.91 3.95
CA GLU A 30 0.78 -1.11 2.75
C GLU A 30 1.47 -0.20 1.74
N GLN A 31 2.26 -0.80 0.85
CA GLN A 31 2.70 -0.10 -0.34
C GLN A 31 1.38 0.21 -1.01
N GLU A 32 0.90 1.44 -0.82
CA GLU A 32 -0.19 2.00 -1.59
C GLU A 32 0.11 1.57 -3.01
N GLN A 33 -0.66 0.60 -3.50
CA GLN A 33 -0.45 0.05 -4.82
C GLN A 33 -0.86 1.20 -5.73
N LYS A 34 0.09 2.08 -6.04
CA LYS A 34 -0.08 3.21 -6.94
C LYS A 34 -0.67 2.61 -8.19
N LYS A 35 -1.92 2.95 -8.46
CA LYS A 35 -2.68 2.36 -9.55
C LYS A 35 -2.11 2.94 -10.83
N THR A 36 -1.12 2.27 -11.39
CA THR A 36 -0.51 2.69 -12.64
C THR A 36 -1.33 2.15 -13.81
N ILE A 37 -1.67 3.02 -14.76
CA ILE A 37 -2.37 2.65 -15.99
C ILE A 37 -1.39 2.77 -17.16
N LYS A 38 -1.41 1.77 -18.04
CA LYS A 38 -0.61 1.73 -19.26
C LYS A 38 -1.37 2.44 -20.39
N PHE A 39 -0.74 3.44 -21.00
CA PHE A 39 -1.25 4.17 -22.15
C PHE A 39 -0.39 3.93 -23.38
N LEU A 40 -1.02 3.86 -24.54
CA LEU A 40 -0.33 3.86 -25.82
C LEU A 40 -0.33 5.29 -26.35
N THR A 41 0.86 5.80 -26.65
CA THR A 41 1.04 7.12 -27.28
C THR A 41 0.81 7.03 -28.80
N GLN A 42 0.54 8.16 -29.45
CA GLN A 42 0.37 8.22 -30.91
C GLN A 42 1.63 7.77 -31.66
N ASP A 43 2.80 7.92 -31.03
CA ASP A 43 4.09 7.47 -31.56
C ASP A 43 4.32 5.96 -31.38
N GLY A 44 3.33 5.22 -30.84
CA GLY A 44 3.40 3.76 -30.64
C GLY A 44 4.14 3.33 -29.37
N ASN A 45 4.58 4.27 -28.54
CA ASN A 45 5.27 3.98 -27.28
C ASN A 45 4.28 3.73 -26.15
N LEU A 46 4.60 2.78 -25.27
CA LEU A 46 3.79 2.41 -24.13
C LEU A 46 4.32 3.12 -22.88
N VAL A 47 3.48 3.95 -22.26
CA VAL A 47 3.84 4.79 -21.11
C VAL A 47 2.99 4.44 -19.89
N GLU A 48 3.58 4.55 -18.71
CA GLU A 48 2.93 4.25 -17.44
C GLU A 48 2.59 5.55 -16.71
N ILE A 49 1.30 5.77 -16.44
CA ILE A 49 0.79 7.00 -15.81
C ILE A 49 0.07 6.64 -14.50
N ASP A 50 0.28 7.48 -13.50
CA ASP A 50 -0.39 7.41 -12.21
C ASP A 50 -1.89 7.74 -12.35
N ALA A 51 -2.77 6.80 -12.00
CA ALA A 51 -4.21 6.96 -12.16
C ALA A 51 -4.79 8.11 -11.32
N ASP A 52 -4.16 8.43 -10.18
CA ASP A 52 -4.64 9.48 -9.27
C ASP A 52 -4.40 10.89 -9.84
N ARG A 53 -3.55 11.00 -10.87
CA ARG A 53 -3.29 12.25 -11.60
C ARG A 53 -4.19 12.44 -12.82
N LEU A 54 -4.98 11.43 -13.18
CA LEU A 54 -5.90 11.56 -14.31
C LEU A 54 -7.14 12.33 -13.86
N PRO A 55 -7.61 13.32 -14.66
CA PRO A 55 -8.84 14.00 -14.34
C PRO A 55 -9.98 12.97 -14.27
N ALA A 56 -10.76 13.00 -13.18
CA ALA A 56 -11.83 12.04 -12.85
C ALA A 56 -12.99 11.98 -13.87
N ALA A 57 -12.88 12.68 -14.99
CA ALA A 57 -13.80 12.61 -16.10
C ALA A 57 -13.62 11.27 -16.84
N LYS A 58 -14.13 10.20 -16.24
CA LYS A 58 -14.47 8.95 -16.94
C LYS A 58 -15.58 9.26 -17.95
N ARG A 59 -15.22 9.91 -19.05
CA ARG A 59 -16.05 9.89 -20.26
C ARG A 59 -15.71 8.57 -20.94
N THR A 60 -16.46 7.53 -20.59
CA THR A 60 -16.48 6.32 -21.41
C THR A 60 -16.88 6.74 -22.82
N ALA A 61 -16.05 6.41 -23.82
CA ALA A 61 -16.36 6.70 -25.21
C ALA A 61 -17.74 6.15 -25.54
N SER A 62 -18.63 7.01 -26.03
CA SER A 62 -19.94 6.57 -26.46
C SER A 62 -19.82 5.75 -27.74
N LYS A 63 -20.85 4.96 -28.05
CA LYS A 63 -20.88 4.18 -29.30
C LYS A 63 -20.75 5.09 -30.53
N ALA A 64 -21.24 6.33 -30.45
CA ALA A 64 -21.12 7.31 -31.52
C ALA A 64 -19.67 7.80 -31.69
N ASP A 65 -18.93 7.98 -30.60
CA ASP A 65 -17.52 8.40 -30.64
C ASP A 65 -16.63 7.36 -31.31
N VAL A 66 -16.92 6.06 -31.10
CA VAL A 66 -16.16 4.96 -31.74
C VAL A 66 -16.49 4.82 -33.22
N GLN A 67 -17.71 5.16 -33.64
CA GLN A 67 -18.13 5.08 -35.05
C GLN A 67 -17.58 6.21 -35.93
N HIS A 68 -17.23 7.36 -35.33
CA HIS A 68 -16.71 8.53 -36.04
C HIS A 68 -15.21 8.78 -35.75
N TRP A 69 -14.53 7.78 -35.20
CA TRP A 69 -13.09 7.82 -34.92
C TRP A 69 -12.28 7.54 -36.18
#